data_AF-A0A379T2V3-F1
#
_entry.id   AF-A0A379T2V3-F1
#
_cell.length_a   1.000
_cell.length_b   1.000
_cell.length_c   1.000
_cell.angle_alpha   90.00
_cell.angle_beta   90.00
_cell.angle_gamma   90.00
#
_symmetry.space_group_name_H-M   'P 1'
#
loop_
_entity.id
_entity.type
_entity.pdbx_description
1 polymer ?
#
loop_
_entity_poly.entity_id
_entity_poly.type
_entity_poly.pdbx_seq_one_letter_code
_entity_poly.pdbx_strand_id
1 'polypeptide(L)' 'MIAIDNQWTSTCRFADIVLPATTQFERNDLDQFGNHSNRGIIAMKQVVAPQFEARNDFDIFPRSLPTL' A
#
# COMPACT_ATOMS: atom_id res chain seq x y z
N MET A 1 -16.29 -8.90 -5.19
CA MET A 1 -15.49 -7.66 -5.19
C MET A 1 -14.45 -7.75 -4.08
N ILE A 2 -13.18 -7.47 -4.38
CA ILE A 2 -12.07 -7.50 -3.42
C ILE A 2 -11.66 -6.05 -3.15
N ALA A 3 -11.53 -5.67 -1.89
CA ALA A 3 -11.01 -4.36 -1.48
C ALA A 3 -9.68 -4.52 -0.75
N ILE A 4 -8.75 -3.60 -1.01
CA ILE A 4 -7.44 -3.53 -0.37
C ILE A 4 -7.31 -2.12 0.17
N ASP A 5 -7.28 -1.99 1.48
CA ASP A 5 -7.34 -0.71 2.16
C ASP A 5 -6.70 -0.85 3.54
N ASN A 6 -6.20 0.26 4.07
CA ASN A 6 -5.71 0.35 5.44
C ASN A 6 -6.80 0.85 6.41
N GLN A 7 -7.95 1.30 5.89
CA GLN A 7 -9.07 1.84 6.67
C GLN A 7 -10.39 1.12 6.34
N TRP A 8 -11.35 1.19 7.26
CA TRP A 8 -12.71 0.69 7.07
C TRP A 8 -13.60 1.67 6.30
N THR A 9 -13.23 1.88 5.04
CA THR A 9 -13.94 2.75 4.09
C THR A 9 -15.30 2.17 3.67
N SER A 10 -16.15 2.98 3.05
CA SER A 10 -17.45 2.52 2.54
C SER A 10 -17.30 1.39 1.53
N THR A 11 -16.26 1.42 0.68
CA THR A 11 -15.93 0.34 -0.25
C THR A 11 -15.65 -0.98 0.47
N CYS A 12 -14.87 -0.94 1.55
CA CYS A 12 -14.59 -2.14 2.36
C CYS A 12 -15.83 -2.73 3.02
N ARG A 13 -16.81 -1.89 3.39
CA ARG A 13 -18.06 -2.34 4.00
C ARG A 13 -18.96 -3.14 3.04
N PHE A 14 -18.89 -2.86 1.75
CA PHE A 14 -19.67 -3.53 0.71
C PHE A 14 -18.84 -4.56 -0.10
N ALA A 15 -17.59 -4.81 0.29
CA ALA A 15 -16.73 -5.79 -0.36
C ALA A 15 -16.97 -7.21 0.20
N ASP A 16 -16.80 -8.22 -0.65
CA ASP A 16 -16.93 -9.63 -0.24
C ASP A 16 -15.69 -10.10 0.53
N ILE A 17 -14.52 -9.60 0.14
CA ILE A 17 -13.22 -9.92 0.76
C ILE A 17 -12.45 -8.61 0.92
N VAL A 18 -11.85 -8.41 2.09
CA VAL A 18 -10.97 -7.28 2.37
C VAL A 18 -9.61 -7.76 2.83
N LEU A 19 -8.55 -7.22 2.23
CA LEU A 19 -7.17 -7.51 2.59
C LEU A 19 -6.54 -6.28 3.26
N PRO A 20 -5.97 -6.40 4.47
CA PRO A 20 -5.41 -5.26 5.19
C PRO A 20 -4.07 -4.82 4.57
N ALA A 21 -4.02 -3.59 4.08
CA ALA A 21 -2.80 -2.99 3.54
C ALA A 21 -2.07 -2.13 4.58
N THR A 22 -0.74 -2.08 4.49
CA THR A 22 0.10 -1.18 5.30
C THR A 22 -0.08 0.28 4.90
N THR A 23 0.10 1.19 5.86
CA THR A 23 0.15 2.63 5.57
C THR A 23 1.47 3.03 4.89
N GLN A 24 1.53 4.23 4.29
CA GLN A 24 2.76 4.75 3.68
C GLN A 24 3.91 4.91 4.68
N PHE A 25 3.61 5.08 5.97
CA PHE A 25 4.63 5.22 7.02
C PHE A 25 5.21 3.89 7.49
N GLU A 26 4.56 2.79 7.14
CA GLU A 26 4.97 1.43 7.53
C GLU A 26 5.86 0.75 6.50
N ARG A 27 6.15 1.44 5.38
CA ARG A 27 6.92 0.92 4.24
C ARG A 27 7.93 1.95 3.72
N ASN A 28 8.85 1.49 2.88
CA ASN A 28 9.75 2.38 2.15
C ASN A 28 9.17 2.64 0.75
N ASP A 29 9.02 3.91 0.38
CA ASP A 29 8.44 4.32 -0.90
C ASP A 29 9.18 5.54 -1.49
N LEU A 30 8.93 5.83 -2.76
CA LEU A 30 9.47 7.00 -3.47
C LEU A 30 8.32 7.80 -4.05
N ASP A 31 8.27 9.10 -3.75
CA ASP A 31 7.21 9.99 -4.25
C ASP A 31 7.79 11.23 -4.94
N GLN A 32 7.00 11.85 -5.81
CA GLN A 32 7.37 13.06 -6.53
C GLN A 32 7.05 14.31 -5.70
N PHE A 33 8.04 15.19 -5.54
CA PHE A 33 7.83 16.46 -4.85
C PHE A 33 7.23 17.51 -5.78
N GLY A 34 5.91 17.69 -5.66
CA GLY A 34 5.14 18.71 -6.34
C GLY A 34 4.70 18.29 -7.74
N ASN A 35 3.50 17.69 -7.83
CA ASN A 35 2.89 17.14 -9.06
C ASN A 35 3.01 17.99 -10.33
N HIS A 36 2.98 19.32 -10.22
CA HIS A 36 3.06 20.22 -11.38
C HIS A 36 4.33 21.06 -11.42
N SER A 37 5.14 21.02 -10.36
CA SER A 37 6.36 21.83 -10.24
C SER A 37 7.64 21.00 -10.34
N ASN A 38 7.54 19.67 -10.29
CA ASN A 38 8.64 18.72 -10.46
C ASN A 38 9.90 19.14 -9.70
N ARG A 39 9.74 19.59 -8.45
CA ARG A 39 10.83 20.17 -7.67
C ARG A 39 11.85 19.12 -7.25
N GLY A 40 11.47 17.84 -7.23
CA GLY A 40 12.37 16.73 -6.95
C GLY A 40 11.65 15.41 -6.70
N ILE A 41 12.39 14.46 -6.15
CA ILE A 41 11.91 13.14 -5.71
C ILE A 41 12.20 13.03 -4.21
N ILE A 42 11.25 12.51 -3.44
CA ILE A 42 11.37 12.27 -2.01
C ILE A 42 11.46 10.77 -1.76
N ALA A 43 12.47 10.36 -0.98
CA ALA A 43 12.55 9.03 -0.41
C ALA A 43 11.79 8.99 0.92
N MET A 44 10.67 8.29 0.95
CA MET A 44 9.88 8.04 2.16
C MET A 44 10.45 6.82 2.86
N LYS A 45 11.17 7.06 3.96
CA LYS A 45 11.69 5.98 4.80
C LYS A 45 10.61 5.47 5.74
N GLN A 46 10.60 4.16 5.95
CA GLN A 46 9.75 3.49 6.92
C GLN A 46 9.97 4.09 8.32
N VAL A 47 8.88 4.50 8.96
CA VAL A 47 8.87 5.12 10.30
C VAL A 47 8.54 4.07 11.36
N VAL A 48 7.62 3.15 11.07
CA VAL A 48 7.15 2.11 12.00
C VAL A 48 7.06 0.77 11.27
N ALA A 49 7.16 -0.35 11.99
CA ALA A 49 6.90 -1.68 11.43
C ALA A 49 5.41 -1.84 11.06
N PRO A 50 5.05 -2.66 10.05
CA PRO A 50 3.68 -3.03 9.76
C PRO A 50 2.93 -3.47 11.02
N GLN A 51 1.75 -2.90 11.26
CA GLN A 51 0.94 -3.23 12.42
C GLN A 51 0.02 -4.41 12.12
N PHE A 52 -0.16 -5.30 13.12
CA PHE A 52 -1.04 -6.46 13.04
C PHE A 52 -0.68 -7.39 11.87
N GLU A 53 -1.68 -7.80 11.09
CA GLU A 53 -1.52 -8.67 9.91
C GLU A 53 -1.49 -7.86 8.61
N ALA A 54 -1.32 -6.53 8.68
CA ALA A 54 -1.23 -5.68 7.51
C ALA A 54 0.02 -6.02 6.68
N ARG A 55 -0.13 -6.08 5.36
CA ARG A 55 0.95 -6.40 4.42
C ARG A 55 1.11 -5.30 3.39
N ASN A 56 2.31 -5.15 2.84
CA ASN A 56 2.52 -4.21 1.75
C ASN A 56 1.76 -4.68 0.51
N ASP A 57 1.27 -3.76 -0.31
CA ASP A 57 0.59 -4.10 -1.57
C ASP A 57 1.48 -4.97 -2.49
N PHE A 58 2.79 -4.73 -2.45
CA PHE A 58 3.79 -5.53 -3.17
C PHE A 58 3.87 -6.98 -2.67
N ASP A 59 3.65 -7.20 -1.37
CA ASP A 59 3.67 -8.54 -0.75
C ASP A 59 2.31 -9.23 -0.89
N ILE A 60 1.22 -8.48 -1.05
CA ILE A 60 -0.14 -8.99 -1.33
C ILE A 60 -0.22 -9.50 -2.77
N PHE A 61 0.40 -8.78 -3.71
CA PHE A 61 0.57 -9.22 -5.09
C PHE A 61 2.05 -9.48 -5.38
N PRO A 62 2.64 -10.55 -4.81
CA PRO A 62 4.00 -10.89 -5.13
C PRO A 62 4.07 -11.12 -6.65
N ARG A 63 5.06 -10.52 -7.29
CA ARG A 63 5.37 -10.72 -8.72
C ARG A 63 5.85 -12.15 -8.93
N SER A 64 4.94 -13.10 -8.85
CA SER A 64 5.13 -14.49 -9.21
C SER A 64 3.82 -14.97 -9.81
N LEU A 65 3.74 -14.93 -11.14
CA LEU A 65 3.32 -16.11 -11.86
C LEU A 65 4.55 -17.02 -11.92
N PRO A 66 4.69 -18.05 -11.08
CA PRO A 66 5.68 -19.10 -11.31
C PRO A 66 5.05 -20.23 -12.15
N THR A 67 4.37 -19.90 -13.26
CA THR A 67 3.66 -20.91 -14.08
C THR A 67 3.53 -20.62 -15.58
N LEU A 68 4.49 -19.92 -16.20
CA LEU A 68 4.82 -20.07 -17.63
C LEU A 68 6.34 -19.97 -17.84
#